data_AF-A0A1G2EF94-F1
#
_entry.id   AF-A0A1G2EF94-F1
#
_cell.length_a   1.000
_cell.length_b   1.000
_cell.length_c   1.000
_cell.angle_alpha   90.00
_cell.angle_beta   90.00
_cell.angle_gamma   90.00
#
_symmetry.space_group_name_H-M   'P 1'
#
loop_
_entity.id
_entity.type
_entity.pdbx_description
1 polymer ?
#
loop_
_entity_poly.entity_id
_entity_poly.type
_entity_poly.pdbx_seq_one_letter_code
_entity_poly.pdbx_strand_id
1 'polypeptide(L)' 'MVEKKIRMMARRVSFLVCKGYSLKQAVDAVADESKLGAGDRQAVEDAYAAIHPEIEEWFLYDTQIFS' A
#
# COMPACT_ATOMS: atom_id res chain seq x y z
N MET A 1 -15.53 -1.92 9.71
CA MET A 1 -14.51 -2.98 9.50
C MET A 1 -13.83 -2.89 8.14
N VAL A 2 -14.59 -2.66 7.06
CA VAL A 2 -14.06 -2.54 5.68
C VAL A 2 -13.01 -1.44 5.55
N GLU A 3 -13.29 -0.23 6.04
CA GLU A 3 -12.35 0.91 5.97
C GLU A 3 -11.01 0.63 6.69
N LYS A 4 -11.04 -0.07 7.83
CA LYS A 4 -9.82 -0.50 8.55
C LYS A 4 -9.03 -1.55 7.76
N LYS A 5 -9.73 -2.49 7.10
CA LYS A 5 -9.11 -3.51 6.24
C LYS A 5 -8.41 -2.85 5.05
N ILE A 6 -9.09 -1.94 4.36
CA ILE A 6 -8.54 -1.22 3.20
C ILE A 6 -7.32 -0.37 3.59
N ARG A 7 -7.34 0.33 4.74
CA ARG A 7 -6.15 1.06 5.22
C ARG A 7 -4.97 0.15 5.55
N MET A 8 -5.18 -1.04 6.11
CA MET A 8 -4.08 -2.00 6.33
C MET A 8 -3.50 -2.51 5.01
N MET A 9 -4.34 -2.69 3.99
CA MET A 9 -3.93 -3.13 2.65
C MET A 9 -3.15 -2.06 1.92
N ALA A 10 -3.61 -0.81 1.96
CA ALA A 10 -2.88 0.33 1.40
C ALA A 10 -1.47 0.45 1.99
N ARG A 11 -1.29 0.23 3.31
CA ARG A 11 0.04 0.17 3.94
C ARG A 11 0.91 -0.96 3.40
N ARG A 12 0.31 -2.13 3.15
CA ARG A 12 1.01 -3.27 2.55
C ARG A 12 1.42 -2.98 1.11
N VAL A 13 0.57 -2.29 0.33
CA VAL A 13 0.89 -1.80 -1.01
C VAL A 13 2.08 -0.84 -0.95
N SER A 14 2.07 0.15 -0.05
CA SER A 14 3.21 1.07 0.13
C SER A 14 4.51 0.35 0.43
N PHE A 15 4.48 -0.65 1.32
CA PHE A 15 5.67 -1.46 1.62
C PHE A 15 6.22 -2.19 0.38
N LEU A 16 5.36 -2.76 -0.47
CA LEU A 16 5.78 -3.45 -1.69
C LEU A 16 6.32 -2.46 -2.73
N VAL A 17 5.69 -1.30 -2.88
CA VAL A 17 6.19 -0.23 -3.75
C VAL A 17 7.59 0.23 -3.32
N CYS A 18 7.83 0.43 -2.01
CA CYS A 18 9.15 0.74 -1.47
C CYS A 18 10.20 -0.35 -1.74
N LYS A 19 9.79 -1.61 -1.93
CA LYS A 19 10.68 -2.71 -2.33
C LYS A 19 10.96 -2.79 -3.83
N GLY A 20 10.45 -1.83 -4.61
CA GLY A 20 10.66 -1.74 -6.06
C GLY A 20 9.57 -2.41 -6.90
N TYR A 21 8.45 -2.83 -6.30
CA TYR A 21 7.29 -3.29 -7.06
C TYR A 21 6.61 -2.09 -7.71
N SER A 22 6.07 -2.26 -8.93
CA SER A 22 5.15 -1.25 -9.46
C SER A 22 3.86 -1.22 -8.63
N LEU A 23 3.18 -0.06 -8.58
CA LEU A 23 1.91 0.09 -7.87
C LEU A 23 0.91 -1.01 -8.25
N LYS A 24 0.78 -1.28 -9.56
CA LYS A 24 -0.11 -2.34 -10.07
C LYS A 24 0.25 -3.72 -9.50
N GLN A 25 1.53 -4.10 -9.53
CA GLN A 25 1.96 -5.40 -8.98
C GLN A 25 1.70 -5.50 -7.47
N ALA A 26 1.91 -4.40 -6.74
CA ALA A 26 1.68 -4.35 -5.29
C ALA A 26 0.19 -4.49 -4.95
N VAL A 27 -0.69 -3.79 -5.68
CA VAL A 27 -2.15 -3.88 -5.52
C VAL A 27 -2.67 -5.26 -5.89
N ASP A 28 -2.21 -5.81 -7.03
CA ASP A 28 -2.60 -7.15 -7.48
C ASP A 28 -2.20 -8.22 -6.45
N ALA A 29 -0.96 -8.16 -5.93
CA ALA A 29 -0.49 -9.09 -4.90
C ALA A 29 -1.34 -9.02 -3.62
N VAL A 30 -1.65 -7.81 -3.14
CA VAL A 30 -2.47 -7.61 -1.93
C VAL A 30 -3.92 -8.04 -2.15
N ALA A 31 -4.46 -7.80 -3.34
CA ALA A 31 -5.80 -8.21 -3.72
C ALA A 31 -5.93 -9.74 -3.78
N ASP A 32 -4.94 -10.42 -4.34
CA ASP A 32 -4.90 -11.88 -4.46
C ASP A 32 -4.74 -12.55 -3.09
N GLU A 33 -3.82 -12.05 -2.24
CA GLU A 33 -3.63 -12.54 -0.86
C GLU A 33 -4.92 -12.49 -0.04
N SER A 34 -5.80 -11.54 -0.35
CA SER A 34 -6.96 -11.20 0.47
C SER A 34 -8.31 -11.50 -0.19
N LYS A 35 -8.29 -12.13 -1.37
CA LYS A 35 -9.47 -12.50 -2.18
C LYS A 35 -10.41 -11.30 -2.40
N LEU A 36 -9.83 -10.14 -2.73
CA LEU A 36 -10.59 -8.93 -2.96
C LEU A 36 -11.34 -8.97 -4.30
N GLY A 37 -12.54 -8.39 -4.32
CA GLY A 37 -13.28 -8.17 -5.56
C GLY A 37 -12.71 -6.99 -6.36
N ALA A 38 -13.09 -6.85 -7.64
CA ALA A 38 -12.62 -5.76 -8.48
C ALA A 38 -12.93 -4.35 -7.90
N GLY A 39 -14.06 -4.18 -7.20
CA GLY A 39 -14.43 -2.92 -6.54
C GLY A 39 -13.56 -2.58 -5.33
N ASP A 40 -12.98 -3.58 -4.67
CA ASP A 40 -12.10 -3.36 -3.52
C ASP A 40 -10.69 -2.92 -3.94
N ARG A 41 -10.25 -3.26 -5.17
CA ARG A 41 -8.94 -2.85 -5.71
C ARG A 41 -8.85 -1.33 -5.84
N GLN A 42 -9.86 -0.71 -6.43
CA GLN A 42 -9.91 0.75 -6.56
C GLN A 42 -9.87 1.43 -5.18
N ALA A 43 -10.62 0.90 -4.22
CA ALA A 43 -10.62 1.45 -2.87
C ALA A 43 -9.26 1.31 -2.15
N VAL A 44 -8.47 0.27 -2.45
CA VAL A 44 -7.09 0.13 -1.95
C VAL A 44 -6.14 1.12 -2.64
N GLU A 45 -6.29 1.36 -3.94
CA GLU A 45 -5.53 2.37 -4.68
C GLU A 45 -5.83 3.79 -4.19
N ASP A 46 -7.09 4.13 -3.99
CA ASP A 46 -7.52 5.42 -3.47
C ASP A 46 -7.00 5.63 -2.05
N ALA A 47 -7.10 4.60 -1.21
CA ALA A 47 -6.56 4.64 0.15
C ALA A 47 -5.03 4.72 0.16
N TYR A 48 -4.34 4.07 -0.78
CA TYR A 48 -2.90 4.21 -0.97
C TYR A 48 -2.56 5.65 -1.33
N ALA A 49 -3.21 6.27 -2.32
CA ALA A 49 -2.95 7.64 -2.71
C ALA A 49 -3.17 8.64 -1.56
N ALA A 50 -4.14 8.37 -0.69
CA ALA A 50 -4.42 9.21 0.48
C ALA A 50 -3.36 9.11 1.59
N ILE A 51 -2.72 7.95 1.78
CA ILE A 51 -1.74 7.73 2.87
C ILE A 51 -0.29 7.74 2.39
N HIS A 52 -0.04 7.55 1.10
CA HIS A 52 1.29 7.44 0.53
C HIS A 52 2.16 8.68 0.76
N PRO A 53 1.65 9.93 0.66
CA PRO A 53 2.43 11.12 1.00
C PRO A 53 2.94 11.11 2.45
N GLU A 54 2.12 10.62 3.39
CA GLU A 54 2.54 10.45 4.78
C GLU A 54 3.54 9.30 4.93
N ILE A 55 3.34 8.18 4.22
CA ILE A 55 4.22 7.01 4.35
C ILE A 55 5.60 7.25 3.71
N GLU A 56 5.70 7.98 2.58
CA GLU A 56 7.00 8.34 1.98
C GLU A 56 7.86 9.15 2.95
N GLU A 57 7.25 10.09 3.67
CA GLU A 57 7.94 10.89 4.68
C GLU A 57 8.55 9.99 5.76
N TRP A 58 7.79 9.02 6.29
CA TRP A 58 8.30 8.07 7.29
C TRP A 58 9.33 7.08 6.75
N PHE A 59 9.22 6.64 5.49
CA PHE A 59 10.16 5.70 4.87
C PHE A 59 11.51 6.36 4.53
N LEU A 60 11.50 7.65 4.18
CA LEU A 60 12.71 8.46 4.00
C LEU A 60 13.49 8.63 5.31
N TYR A 61 12.82 8.68 6.46
CA TYR A 61 13.48 8.76 7.77
C TYR A 61 14.03 7.42 8.28
N ASP A 62 13.41 6.28 7.93
CA ASP A 62 13.90 4.95 8.37
C ASP A 62 15.09 4.44 7.52
N THR A 63 15.19 4.88 6.27
CA THR A 63 16.33 4.53 5.38
C THR A 63 17.62 5.31 5.67
N GLN A 64 17.55 6.45 6.38
CA GLN A 64 18.74 7.20 6.82
C GLN A 64 19.47 6.57 8.02
N ILE A 65 18.87 5.58 8.70
CA ILE A 65 19.50 4.91 9.86
C ILE A 65 20.54 3.85 9.41
N PHE A 66 20.55 3.47 8.12
CA PHE A 66 21.49 2.48 7.57
C PHE A 66 22.56 3.04 6.62
N SER A 67 22.77 4.37 6.57
CA SER A 67 23.92 4.96 5.86
C SER A 67 25.14 5.13 6.76
#